data_AF-X0VB62-F1
#
_entry.id   AF-X0VB62-F1
#
_cell.length_a   1.000
_cell.length_b   1.000
_cell.length_c   1.000
_cell.angle_alpha   90.00
_cell.angle_beta   90.00
_cell.angle_gamma   90.00
#
_symmetry.space_group_name_H-M   'P 1'
#
loop_
_entity.id
_entity.type
_entity.pdbx_description
1 polymer ?
#
loop_
_entity_poly.entity_id
_entity_poly.type
_entity_poly.pdbx_seq_one_letter_code
_entity_poly.pdbx_strand_id
1 'polypeptide(L)'
;MNPKKDKNDNESCQSTINPSEWKGRTIEIDDAGTGDLVGNTFIGFRDTETGRIIFQSVPVGLYNEENKDDDRPNKQIVNVVIKALRKLNHGKGDRILLCRGNCFNLV
;
A
#
# COMPACT_ATOMS: atom_id res chain seq x y z
N MET A 1 26.78 15.43 -32.99
CA MET A 1 26.47 14.17 -32.29
C MET A 1 25.45 14.50 -31.21
N ASN A 2 24.21 14.04 -31.37
CA ASN A 2 23.18 14.24 -30.35
C ASN A 2 23.50 13.40 -29.11
N PRO A 3 23.37 13.93 -27.89
CA PRO A 3 23.44 13.10 -26.70
C PRO A 3 22.29 12.10 -26.76
N LYS A 4 22.63 10.82 -26.58
CA LYS A 4 21.67 9.73 -26.54
C LYS A 4 20.66 10.03 -25.43
N LYS A 5 19.38 10.00 -25.76
CA LYS A 5 18.30 9.91 -24.76
C LYS A 5 18.53 8.60 -24.02
N ASP A 6 19.01 8.69 -22.79
CA ASP A 6 19.07 7.55 -21.89
C ASP A 6 17.66 7.02 -21.68
N LYS A 7 17.56 5.70 -21.73
CA LYS A 7 16.30 4.96 -21.70
C LYS A 7 15.66 5.19 -20.34
N ASN A 8 14.41 5.65 -20.35
CA ASN A 8 13.55 5.83 -19.18
C ASN A 8 13.75 4.73 -18.13
N ASP A 9 14.29 5.13 -16.99
CA ASP A 9 14.31 4.36 -15.75
C ASP A 9 12.88 4.24 -15.22
N ASN A 10 12.15 3.26 -15.75
CA ASN A 10 10.74 3.01 -15.46
C ASN A 10 10.54 2.16 -14.18
N GLU A 11 11.47 2.23 -13.23
CA GLU A 11 11.52 1.30 -12.07
C GLU A 11 11.85 1.95 -10.71
N SER A 12 12.07 3.26 -10.60
CA SER A 12 12.19 3.85 -9.27
C SER A 12 10.81 4.16 -8.70
N CYS A 13 10.52 3.64 -7.50
CA CYS A 13 9.46 4.19 -6.65
C CYS A 13 9.60 5.72 -6.67
N GLN A 14 8.65 6.43 -7.27
CA GLN A 14 8.73 7.88 -7.42
C GLN A 14 8.42 8.55 -6.08
N SER A 15 9.35 8.48 -5.14
CA SER A 15 9.36 9.39 -4.00
C SER A 15 9.91 10.72 -4.50
N THR A 16 9.03 11.63 -4.89
CA THR A 16 9.42 13.04 -5.06
C THR A 16 9.91 13.55 -3.70
N ILE A 17 11.11 14.14 -3.64
CA ILE A 17 11.71 14.70 -2.41
C ILE A 17 10.74 15.71 -1.77
N ASN A 18 9.95 16.41 -2.58
CA ASN A 18 8.87 17.27 -2.15
C ASN A 18 7.50 16.73 -2.64
N PRO A 19 6.57 16.36 -1.73
CA PRO A 19 5.25 15.84 -2.11
C PRO A 19 4.45 16.77 -3.02
N SER A 20 4.70 18.08 -2.97
CA SER A 20 3.99 19.12 -3.75
C SER A 20 4.37 19.17 -5.24
N GLU A 21 5.50 18.58 -5.63
CA GLU A 21 5.97 18.54 -7.01
C GLU A 21 5.31 17.41 -7.81
N TRP A 22 4.78 16.40 -7.14
CA TRP A 22 4.08 15.30 -7.78
C TRP A 22 2.75 15.74 -8.41
N LYS A 23 2.58 15.46 -9.70
CA LYS A 23 1.36 15.78 -10.46
C LYS A 23 0.59 14.55 -10.94
N GLY A 24 1.07 13.34 -10.65
CA GLY A 24 0.40 12.10 -11.03
C GLY A 24 -0.68 11.69 -10.02
N ARG A 25 -1.40 10.61 -10.34
CA ARG A 25 -2.34 9.97 -9.41
C ARG A 25 -1.58 9.39 -8.21
N THR A 26 -2.13 9.55 -7.00
CA THR A 26 -1.57 8.96 -5.77
C THR A 26 -2.59 8.02 -5.14
N ILE A 27 -2.13 6.87 -4.67
CA ILE A 27 -2.90 5.98 -3.81
C ILE A 27 -2.20 5.95 -2.45
N GLU A 28 -2.91 6.40 -1.43
CA GLU A 28 -2.48 6.32 -0.03
C GLU A 28 -2.99 5.02 0.58
N ILE A 29 -2.13 4.32 1.32
CA ILE A 29 -2.43 3.07 2.00
C ILE A 29 -2.07 3.24 3.48
N ASP A 30 -3.04 3.02 4.36
CA ASP A 30 -2.90 3.28 5.79
C ASP A 30 -3.43 2.11 6.62
N ASP A 31 -2.73 1.76 7.70
CA ASP A 31 -3.17 0.77 8.66
C ASP A 31 -4.07 1.39 9.73
N ALA A 32 -5.25 1.83 9.30
CA ALA A 32 -6.23 2.55 10.11
C ALA A 32 -6.90 1.74 11.25
N GLY A 33 -6.22 0.75 11.84
CA GLY A 33 -6.79 -0.09 12.90
C GLY A 33 -5.85 -1.16 13.48
N THR A 34 -4.54 -0.92 13.56
CA THR A 34 -3.53 -1.89 14.07
C THR A 34 -3.16 -1.68 15.54
N GLY A 35 -3.93 -0.86 16.27
CA GLY A 35 -3.78 -0.69 17.72
C GLY A 35 -4.13 -1.96 18.49
N ASP A 36 -4.78 -1.82 19.64
CA ASP A 36 -5.17 -2.99 20.43
C ASP A 36 -6.09 -3.94 19.65
N LEU A 37 -5.82 -5.24 19.75
CA LEU A 37 -6.59 -6.29 19.07
C LEU A 37 -7.97 -6.46 19.72
N VAL A 38 -8.91 -5.62 19.33
CA VAL A 38 -10.32 -5.69 19.74
C VAL A 38 -11.20 -6.34 18.66
N GLY A 39 -10.76 -6.30 17.40
CA GLY A 39 -11.47 -6.81 16.24
C GLY A 39 -10.59 -6.88 15.01
N ASN A 40 -11.20 -7.05 13.84
CA ASN A 40 -10.44 -7.13 12.59
C ASN A 40 -9.61 -5.87 12.38
N THR A 41 -8.39 -6.05 11.87
CA THR A 41 -7.57 -4.94 11.40
C THR A 41 -8.14 -4.42 10.09
N PHE A 42 -8.27 -3.10 9.97
CA PHE A 42 -8.71 -2.45 8.73
C PHE A 42 -7.54 -1.75 8.07
N ILE A 43 -7.43 -1.95 6.75
CA ILE A 43 -6.49 -1.23 5.90
C ILE A 43 -7.29 -0.34 4.97
N GLY A 44 -7.01 0.96 5.07
CA GLY A 44 -7.59 2.00 4.24
C GLY A 44 -6.78 2.21 2.97
N PHE A 45 -7.46 2.41 1.85
CA PHE A 45 -6.86 2.82 0.60
C PHE A 45 -7.61 4.04 0.09
N ARG A 46 -6.89 5.12 -0.19
CA ARG A 46 -7.46 6.37 -0.70
C ARG A 46 -6.82 6.73 -2.03
N ASP A 47 -7.64 6.83 -3.06
CA ASP A 47 -7.26 7.44 -4.33
C ASP A 47 -7.41 8.97 -4.19
N THR A 48 -6.29 9.69 -4.24
CA THR A 48 -6.28 11.13 -3.99
C THR A 48 -6.91 11.94 -5.13
N GLU A 49 -6.95 11.38 -6.34
CA GLU A 49 -7.50 12.06 -7.51
C GLU A 49 -9.03 11.99 -7.50
N THR A 50 -9.59 10.81 -7.22
CA THR A 50 -11.05 10.60 -7.22
C THR A 50 -11.69 10.83 -5.85
N GLY A 51 -10.89 10.87 -4.78
CA GLY A 51 -11.37 10.89 -3.40
C GLY A 51 -11.98 9.55 -2.93
N ARG A 52 -11.93 8.51 -3.78
CA ARG A 52 -12.50 7.19 -3.46
C ARG A 52 -11.70 6.54 -2.34
N ILE A 53 -12.43 6.07 -1.33
CA ILE A 53 -11.86 5.29 -0.21
C ILE A 53 -12.42 3.87 -0.25
N ILE A 54 -11.55 2.89 -0.13
CA ILE A 54 -11.93 1.49 0.09
C ILE A 54 -11.25 0.96 1.34
N PHE A 55 -11.95 0.11 2.08
CA PHE A 55 -11.40 -0.62 3.21
C PHE A 55 -11.32 -2.10 2.88
N GLN A 56 -10.24 -2.74 3.33
CA GLN A 56 -10.15 -4.20 3.43
C GLN A 56 -9.88 -4.59 4.88
N SER A 57 -10.36 -5.74 5.30
CA SER A 57 -10.17 -6.23 6.66
C SER A 57 -9.29 -7.47 6.69
N VAL A 58 -8.43 -7.56 7.70
CA VAL A 58 -7.69 -8.77 8.07
C VAL A 58 -8.34 -9.36 9.32
N PRO A 59 -8.76 -10.64 9.31
CA PRO A 59 -9.44 -11.23 10.46
C PRO A 59 -8.61 -11.20 11.73
N VAL A 60 -9.22 -10.79 12.86
CA VAL A 60 -8.54 -10.76 14.17
C VAL A 60 -8.02 -12.13 14.59
N GLY A 61 -8.72 -13.19 14.18
CA GLY A 61 -8.34 -14.57 14.48
C GLY A 61 -7.01 -15.01 13.86
N LEU A 62 -6.42 -14.23 12.96
CA LEU A 62 -5.06 -14.48 12.48
C LEU A 62 -3.98 -14.01 13.46
N TYR A 63 -4.30 -13.09 14.37
CA TYR A 63 -3.34 -12.51 15.32
C TYR A 63 -3.29 -13.37 16.60
N ASN A 64 -2.79 -14.59 16.46
CA ASN A 64 -2.53 -15.51 17.57
C ASN A 64 -1.14 -16.15 17.43
N GLU A 65 -0.65 -16.79 18.49
CA GLU A 65 0.69 -17.37 18.51
C GLU A 65 0.88 -18.50 17.49
N GLU A 66 -0.17 -19.30 17.20
CA GLU A 66 -0.10 -20.39 16.21
C GLU A 66 0.17 -19.87 14.78
N ASN A 67 -0.26 -18.65 14.49
CA ASN A 67 -0.14 -18.02 13.18
C ASN A 67 1.08 -17.12 13.04
N LYS A 68 1.82 -16.90 14.14
CA LYS A 68 2.96 -15.97 14.22
C LYS A 68 4.18 -16.49 13.48
N ASP A 69 4.49 -17.79 13.65
CA ASP A 69 5.67 -18.42 13.04
C ASP A 69 5.59 -18.52 11.51
N ASP A 70 4.39 -18.45 10.95
CA ASP A 70 4.14 -18.52 9.50
C ASP A 70 3.82 -17.15 8.88
N ASP A 71 3.97 -16.06 9.65
CA ASP A 71 3.70 -14.68 9.19
C ASP A 71 2.31 -14.51 8.55
N ARG A 72 1.33 -15.31 8.98
CA ARG A 72 0.02 -15.38 8.33
C ARG A 72 -0.74 -14.05 8.31
N PRO A 73 -0.73 -13.24 9.37
CA PRO A 73 -1.30 -11.89 9.30
C PRO A 73 -0.65 -11.06 8.19
N ASN A 74 0.68 -11.06 8.10
CA ASN A 74 1.42 -10.28 7.10
C ASN A 74 1.14 -10.77 5.67
N LYS A 75 1.10 -12.09 5.44
CA LYS A 75 0.71 -12.67 4.15
C LYS A 75 -0.71 -12.28 3.75
N GLN A 76 -1.63 -12.25 4.72
CA GLN A 76 -3.00 -11.81 4.47
C GLN A 76 -3.07 -10.31 4.16
N ILE A 77 -2.25 -9.48 4.83
CA ILE A 77 -2.11 -8.05 4.54
C ILE A 77 -1.67 -7.83 3.08
N VAL A 78 -0.63 -8.54 2.62
CA VAL A 78 -0.17 -8.49 1.22
C VAL A 78 -1.32 -8.84 0.25
N ASN A 79 -2.06 -9.91 0.54
CA ASN A 79 -3.18 -10.33 -0.29
C ASN A 79 -4.28 -9.26 -0.39
N VAL A 80 -4.64 -8.61 0.72
CA VAL A 80 -5.66 -7.56 0.70
C VAL A 80 -5.18 -6.28 0.02
N VAL A 81 -3.90 -5.94 0.15
CA VAL A 81 -3.26 -4.81 -0.56
C VAL A 81 -3.31 -5.06 -2.08
N ILE A 82 -2.87 -6.22 -2.55
CA ILE A 82 -2.92 -6.58 -3.97
C ILE A 82 -4.36 -6.52 -4.50
N LYS A 83 -5.31 -7.06 -3.75
CA LYS A 83 -6.74 -7.04 -4.13
C LYS A 83 -7.29 -5.62 -4.23
N ALA A 84 -6.94 -4.75 -3.28
CA ALA A 84 -7.37 -3.35 -3.27
C ALA A 84 -6.77 -2.56 -4.43
N LEU A 85 -5.47 -2.71 -4.69
CA LEU A 85 -4.80 -2.07 -5.85
C LEU A 85 -5.43 -2.48 -7.18
N ARG A 86 -5.79 -3.76 -7.34
CA ARG A 86 -6.53 -4.25 -8.51
C ARG A 86 -7.92 -3.59 -8.61
N LYS A 87 -8.66 -3.44 -7.51
CA LYS A 87 -9.96 -2.76 -7.48
C LYS A 87 -9.88 -1.27 -7.82
N LEU A 88 -8.76 -0.63 -7.50
CA LEU A 88 -8.48 0.77 -7.85
C LEU A 88 -7.92 0.93 -9.26
N ASN A 89 -7.76 -0.17 -10.01
CA ASN A 89 -7.14 -0.22 -11.32
C ASN A 89 -5.77 0.48 -11.33
N HIS A 90 -4.94 0.13 -10.35
CA HIS A 90 -3.60 0.70 -10.20
C HIS A 90 -2.74 0.44 -11.45
N GLY A 91 -2.05 1.47 -11.93
CA GLY A 91 -1.09 1.41 -13.03
C GLY A 91 0.32 1.81 -12.59
N LYS A 92 1.33 1.43 -13.38
CA LYS A 92 2.75 1.69 -13.10
C LYS A 92 3.12 3.17 -12.90
N GLY A 93 2.27 4.09 -13.36
CA GLY A 93 2.48 5.54 -13.19
C GLY A 93 1.89 6.11 -11.90
N ASP A 94 1.10 5.35 -11.13
CA ASP A 94 0.57 5.85 -9.87
C ASP A 94 1.66 5.82 -8.79
N ARG A 95 1.70 6.87 -7.97
CA ARG A 95 2.51 6.89 -6.76
C ARG A 95 1.77 6.16 -5.64
N ILE A 96 2.43 5.23 -4.99
CA ILE A 96 1.93 4.60 -3.76
C ILE A 96 2.59 5.28 -2.56
N LEU A 97 1.77 5.77 -1.63
CA LEU A 97 2.22 6.23 -0.32
C LEU A 97 1.73 5.24 0.72
N LEU A 98 2.66 4.44 1.25
CA LEU A 98 2.38 3.43 2.27
C LEU A 98 2.80 3.97 3.64
N CYS A 99 1.85 4.04 4.58
CA CYS A 99 2.15 4.23 5.99
C CYS A 99 2.91 2.99 6.48
N ARG A 100 4.17 3.13 6.89
CA ARG A 100 4.99 2.00 7.34
C ARG A 100 4.82 1.73 8.83
N GLY A 101 3.57 1.68 9.30
CA GLY A 101 3.23 1.19 10.63
C GLY A 101 3.63 -0.28 10.82
N ASN A 102 3.44 -0.80 12.04
CA ASN A 102 3.95 -2.12 12.47
C ASN A 102 3.49 -3.31 11.62
N CYS A 103 2.41 -3.17 10.87
CA CYS A 103 1.79 -4.29 10.14
C CYS A 103 2.23 -4.43 8.68
N PHE A 104 3.04 -3.52 8.14
CA PHE A 104 3.49 -3.55 6.75
C PHE A 104 4.93 -4.05 6.56
N ASN A 105 5.44 -4.87 7.49
CA ASN A 105 6.83 -5.35 7.41
C ASN A 105 7.15 -6.17 6.14
N LEU A 106 6.15 -6.77 5.49
CA LEU A 106 6.31 -7.60 4.27
C LEU A 106 5.72 -6.96 3.00
N VAL A 107 5.29 -5.70 3.05
CA VAL A 107 4.52 -5.01 1.99
C VAL A 107 5.38 -3.92 1.36
#